data_AF-A0A0L8J8X1-F1
#
_entry.id   AF-A0A0L8J8X1-F1
#
_cell.length_a   1.000
_cell.length_b   1.000
_cell.length_c   1.000
_cell.angle_alpha   90.00
_cell.angle_beta   90.00
_cell.angle_gamma   90.00
#
_symmetry.space_group_name_H-M   'P 1'
#
loop_
_entity.id
_entity.type
_entity.pdbx_description
1 polymer ?
#
loop_
_entity_poly.entity_id
_entity_poly.type
_entity_poly.pdbx_seq_one_letter_code
_entity_poly.pdbx_strand_id
1 'polypeptide(L)'
;MRRSPRTRTAGTSCDRTGLAHEALIAYTREQQVAKGCTQPRYWLLRNLPENDLSPDGEGMTVSELREAMASRIRPEDDPAVEAEVLVERGWLTRDTEDRLWLTEEGERARLDLKRNAPAIRAALHEGIADADYVTTLKVLRRMIRNAGGSVA
;
A
#
# COMPACT_ATOMS: atom_id res chain seq x y z
N MET A 1 -26.91 43.77 23.21
CA MET A 1 -26.15 43.29 22.02
C MET A 1 -25.35 42.05 22.40
N ARG A 2 -25.82 40.85 22.02
CA ARG A 2 -25.09 39.59 22.15
C ARG A 2 -24.25 39.38 20.89
N ARG A 3 -22.94 39.20 21.01
CA ARG A 3 -22.12 38.57 19.97
C ARG A 3 -21.84 37.14 20.43
N SER A 4 -22.46 36.17 19.74
CA SER A 4 -22.10 34.76 19.85
C SER A 4 -20.70 34.55 19.25
N PRO A 5 -19.81 33.79 19.91
CA PRO A 5 -18.61 33.31 19.23
C PRO A 5 -19.02 32.21 18.26
N ARG A 6 -18.71 32.39 16.98
CA ARG A 6 -18.77 31.33 15.97
C ARG A 6 -17.89 30.17 16.43
N THR A 7 -18.49 29.02 16.70
CA THR A 7 -17.81 27.73 16.75
C THR A 7 -17.22 27.46 15.38
N ARG A 8 -15.93 27.75 15.23
CA ARG A 8 -15.15 27.30 14.08
C ARG A 8 -14.86 25.82 14.32
N THR A 9 -15.65 24.93 13.73
CA THR A 9 -15.28 23.51 13.53
C THR A 9 -14.09 23.45 12.58
N ALA A 10 -12.93 23.87 13.08
CA ALA A 10 -11.67 23.45 12.51
C ALA A 10 -11.54 21.98 12.90
N GLY A 11 -11.77 21.06 11.96
CA GLY A 11 -11.37 19.66 12.13
C GLY A 11 -9.93 19.65 12.65
N THR A 12 -9.68 18.83 13.66
CA THR A 12 -8.37 18.75 14.29
C THR A 12 -7.31 18.37 13.23
N SER A 13 -6.04 18.69 13.47
CA SER A 13 -4.97 18.28 12.56
C SER A 13 -4.98 16.75 12.31
N CYS A 14 -5.39 15.97 13.31
CA CYS A 14 -5.58 14.51 13.22
C CYS A 14 -6.62 14.12 12.15
N ASP A 15 -7.77 14.80 12.14
CA ASP A 15 -8.86 14.53 11.19
C ASP A 15 -8.40 14.74 9.73
N ARG A 16 -7.60 15.79 9.48
CA ARG A 16 -7.07 16.08 8.14
C ARG A 16 -6.01 15.08 7.71
N THR A 17 -5.12 14.66 8.61
CA THR A 17 -4.12 13.62 8.29
C THR A 17 -4.79 12.28 8.01
N GLY A 18 -5.85 11.93 8.74
CA GLY A 18 -6.64 10.73 8.46
C GLY A 18 -7.37 10.80 7.11
N LEU A 19 -8.02 11.92 6.81
CA LEU A 19 -8.69 12.12 5.52
C LEU A 19 -7.71 12.05 4.34
N ALA A 20 -6.53 12.67 4.48
CA ALA A 20 -5.49 12.59 3.45
C ALA A 20 -5.01 11.14 3.26
N HIS A 21 -4.78 10.40 4.34
CA HIS A 21 -4.38 8.99 4.28
C HIS A 21 -5.40 8.15 3.51
N GLU A 22 -6.69 8.27 3.83
CA GLU A 22 -7.75 7.52 3.16
C GLU A 22 -7.87 7.89 1.67
N ALA A 23 -7.83 9.18 1.34
CA ALA A 23 -7.90 9.64 -0.06
C ALA A 23 -6.74 9.11 -0.90
N LEU A 24 -5.51 9.14 -0.36
CA LEU A 24 -4.32 8.63 -1.06
C LEU A 24 -4.40 7.12 -1.31
N ILE A 25 -4.88 6.35 -0.34
CA ILE A 25 -5.06 4.89 -0.52
C ILE A 25 -6.16 4.61 -1.54
N ALA A 26 -7.31 5.28 -1.44
CA ALA A 26 -8.43 5.09 -2.36
C ALA A 26 -8.00 5.38 -3.82
N TYR A 27 -7.34 6.52 -4.06
CA TYR A 27 -6.80 6.86 -5.38
C TYR A 27 -5.82 5.81 -5.89
N THR A 28 -4.88 5.37 -5.05
CA THR A 28 -3.89 4.34 -5.45
C THR A 28 -4.58 3.02 -5.81
N ARG A 29 -5.58 2.59 -5.03
CA ARG A 29 -6.36 1.37 -5.28
C ARG A 29 -7.13 1.46 -6.59
N GLU A 30 -7.76 2.59 -6.87
CA GLU A 30 -8.48 2.82 -8.12
C GLU A 30 -7.54 2.71 -9.34
N GLN A 31 -6.36 3.33 -9.27
CA GLN A 31 -5.36 3.25 -10.34
C GLN A 31 -4.84 1.83 -10.56
N GLN A 32 -4.67 1.04 -9.50
CA GLN A 32 -4.30 -0.38 -9.61
C GLN A 32 -5.42 -1.19 -10.28
N VAL A 33 -6.68 -1.00 -9.86
CA VAL A 33 -7.84 -1.68 -10.44
C VAL A 33 -8.01 -1.36 -11.92
N ALA A 34 -7.81 -0.10 -12.32
CA ALA A 34 -7.82 0.32 -13.73
C ALA A 34 -6.76 -0.39 -14.59
N LYS A 35 -5.73 -0.98 -13.97
CA LYS A 35 -4.70 -1.82 -14.61
C LYS A 35 -4.95 -3.32 -14.43
N GLY A 36 -6.12 -3.72 -13.94
CA GLY A 36 -6.52 -5.11 -13.78
C GLY A 36 -5.91 -5.82 -12.56
N CYS A 37 -5.41 -5.05 -11.58
CA CYS A 37 -4.80 -5.61 -10.37
C CYS A 37 -5.36 -4.94 -9.12
N THR A 38 -5.84 -5.73 -8.15
CA THR A 38 -6.21 -5.18 -6.84
C THR A 38 -4.95 -4.91 -6.02
N GLN A 39 -5.07 -4.07 -4.99
CA GLN A 39 -3.94 -3.80 -4.11
C GLN A 39 -3.41 -5.07 -3.40
N PRO A 40 -4.24 -5.94 -2.79
CA PRO A 40 -3.76 -7.18 -2.17
C PRO A 40 -3.08 -8.10 -3.18
N ARG A 41 -3.61 -8.22 -4.40
CA ARG A 41 -2.97 -8.99 -5.48
C ARG A 41 -1.60 -8.45 -5.87
N TYR A 42 -1.47 -7.13 -6.01
CA TYR A 42 -0.17 -6.51 -6.27
C TYR A 42 0.81 -6.78 -5.13
N TRP A 43 0.35 -6.74 -3.89
CA TRP A 43 1.19 -7.02 -2.73
C TRP A 43 1.70 -8.47 -2.68
N LEU A 44 0.87 -9.44 -3.04
CA LEU A 44 1.31 -10.84 -3.16
C LEU A 44 2.44 -10.97 -4.18
N LEU A 45 2.29 -10.37 -5.37
CA LEU A 45 3.33 -10.36 -6.40
C LEU A 45 4.59 -9.59 -5.95
N ARG A 46 4.40 -8.45 -5.29
CA ARG A 46 5.50 -7.54 -4.92
C ARG A 46 6.47 -8.18 -3.93
N ASN A 47 5.97 -8.96 -2.97
CA ASN A 47 6.70 -9.31 -1.76
C ASN A 47 7.43 -10.66 -1.82
N LEU A 48 7.19 -11.46 -2.85
CA LEU A 48 7.82 -12.77 -3.07
C LEU A 48 9.23 -12.76 -3.69
N PRO A 49 9.63 -11.78 -4.53
CA PRO A 49 11.01 -11.70 -5.02
C PRO A 49 12.04 -11.48 -3.90
N GLU A 50 13.24 -12.02 -4.11
CA GLU A 50 14.44 -11.71 -3.33
C GLU A 50 14.61 -10.18 -3.26
N ASN A 51 14.86 -9.64 -2.06
CA ASN A 51 14.93 -8.21 -1.69
C ASN A 51 13.63 -7.50 -1.24
N ASP A 52 12.53 -8.20 -0.97
CA ASP A 52 11.36 -7.62 -0.25
C ASP A 52 11.04 -8.39 1.05
N LEU A 53 9.86 -9.01 1.19
CA LEU A 53 9.48 -9.74 2.42
C LEU A 53 9.98 -11.19 2.46
N SER A 54 10.47 -11.73 1.35
CA SER A 54 11.23 -12.98 1.28
C SER A 54 12.74 -12.65 1.25
N PRO A 55 13.41 -12.58 2.42
CA PRO A 55 14.82 -12.20 2.50
C PRO A 55 15.78 -13.29 1.98
N ASP A 56 15.31 -14.54 1.90
CA ASP A 56 16.04 -15.70 1.38
C ASP A 56 15.58 -16.11 -0.03
N GLY A 57 14.56 -15.46 -0.59
CA GLY A 57 13.98 -15.80 -1.89
C GLY A 57 13.15 -17.08 -1.86
N GLU A 58 12.92 -17.66 -0.69
CA GLU A 58 12.06 -18.81 -0.51
C GLU A 58 10.59 -18.43 -0.68
N GLY A 59 9.78 -19.35 -1.20
CA GLY A 59 8.34 -19.15 -1.31
C GLY A 59 7.72 -18.92 0.07
N MET A 60 6.57 -18.23 0.15
CA MET A 60 5.89 -17.95 1.42
C MET A 60 4.45 -18.46 1.39
N THR A 61 3.96 -18.96 2.52
CA THR A 61 2.54 -19.28 2.68
C THR A 61 1.69 -18.01 2.69
N VAL A 62 0.40 -18.14 2.34
CA VAL A 62 -0.56 -17.00 2.43
C VAL A 62 -0.63 -16.45 3.85
N SER A 63 -0.53 -17.31 4.87
CA SER A 63 -0.57 -16.90 6.28
C SER A 63 0.63 -16.05 6.66
N GLU A 64 1.85 -16.45 6.28
CA GLU A 64 3.07 -15.66 6.52
C GLU A 64 3.00 -14.31 5.79
N LEU A 65 2.55 -14.30 4.54
CA LEU A 65 2.34 -13.08 3.76
C LEU A 65 1.31 -12.15 4.43
N ARG A 66 0.19 -12.70 4.90
CA ARG A 66 -0.86 -11.94 5.59
C ARG A 66 -0.34 -11.32 6.88
N GLU A 67 0.44 -12.04 7.66
CA GLU A 67 1.06 -11.54 8.89
C GLU A 67 2.06 -10.42 8.58
N ALA A 68 2.96 -10.63 7.62
CA ALA A 68 3.96 -9.65 7.22
C ALA A 68 3.35 -8.37 6.62
N MET A 69 2.11 -8.44 6.13
CA MET A 69 1.36 -7.33 5.55
C MET A 69 0.23 -6.82 6.45
N ALA A 70 0.13 -7.26 7.71
CA ALA A 70 -1.02 -6.99 8.57
C ALA A 70 -1.36 -5.49 8.73
N SER A 71 -0.37 -4.61 8.70
CA SER A 71 -0.58 -3.15 8.78
C SER A 71 -1.08 -2.50 7.47
N ARG A 72 -1.12 -3.26 6.37
CA ARG A 72 -1.47 -2.80 5.02
C ARG A 72 -2.77 -3.42 4.51
N ILE A 73 -3.17 -4.54 5.08
CA ILE A 73 -4.41 -5.26 4.76
C ILE A 73 -5.59 -4.54 5.41
N ARG A 74 -6.62 -4.28 4.62
CA ARG A 74 -7.91 -3.73 5.08
C ARG A 74 -8.91 -4.86 5.35
N PRO A 75 -9.96 -4.62 6.17
CA PRO A 75 -10.95 -5.64 6.49
C PRO A 75 -11.61 -6.31 5.27
N GLU A 76 -11.75 -5.57 4.17
CA GLU A 76 -12.32 -6.05 2.91
C GLU A 76 -11.34 -6.84 2.02
N ASP A 77 -10.05 -6.86 2.36
CA ASP A 77 -9.04 -7.55 1.57
C ASP A 77 -8.96 -9.04 1.96
N ASP A 78 -8.95 -9.91 0.95
CA ASP A 78 -8.76 -11.35 1.12
C ASP A 78 -7.54 -11.84 0.31
N PRO A 79 -6.33 -11.88 0.92
CA PRO A 79 -5.14 -12.38 0.24
C PRO A 79 -5.22 -13.84 -0.19
N ALA A 80 -6.05 -14.68 0.44
CA ALA A 80 -6.18 -16.08 0.07
C ALA A 80 -6.93 -16.21 -1.26
N VAL A 81 -8.05 -15.51 -1.41
CA VAL A 81 -8.80 -15.45 -2.68
C VAL A 81 -7.93 -14.88 -3.79
N GLU A 82 -7.16 -13.84 -3.51
CA GLU A 82 -6.27 -13.24 -4.51
C GLU A 82 -5.10 -14.14 -4.90
N ALA A 83 -4.61 -14.98 -3.98
CA ALA A 83 -3.60 -15.99 -4.27
C ALA A 83 -4.13 -17.05 -5.25
N GLU A 84 -5.36 -17.55 -5.05
CA GLU A 84 -5.98 -18.50 -6.00
C GLU A 84 -6.05 -17.92 -7.41
N VAL A 85 -6.53 -16.68 -7.55
CA VAL A 85 -6.61 -16.00 -8.85
C VAL A 85 -5.24 -15.90 -9.52
N LEU A 86 -4.18 -15.67 -8.75
CA LEU A 86 -2.82 -15.59 -9.27
C LEU A 86 -2.25 -16.96 -9.68
N VAL A 87 -2.59 -18.02 -8.95
CA VAL A 87 -2.23 -19.40 -9.30
C VAL A 87 -2.96 -19.85 -10.57
N GLU A 88 -4.26 -19.59 -10.68
CA GLU A 88 -5.06 -19.88 -11.88
C GLU A 88 -4.53 -19.15 -13.13
N ARG A 89 -3.97 -17.95 -12.96
CA ARG A 89 -3.31 -17.18 -14.02
C ARG A 89 -1.90 -17.68 -14.37
N GLY A 90 -1.34 -18.61 -13.60
CA GLY A 90 0.04 -19.05 -13.73
C GLY A 90 1.08 -17.99 -13.34
N TRP A 91 0.68 -16.98 -12.57
CA TRP A 91 1.59 -15.94 -12.06
C TRP A 91 2.23 -16.34 -10.75
N LEU A 92 1.57 -17.25 -10.01
CA LEU A 92 2.13 -17.93 -8.85
C LEU A 92 2.03 -19.44 -9.04
N THR A 93 2.90 -20.18 -8.36
CA THR A 93 2.78 -21.63 -8.18
C THR A 93 2.75 -21.97 -6.70
N ARG A 94 2.16 -23.13 -6.36
CA ARG A 94 2.22 -23.71 -5.02
C ARG A 94 3.12 -24.94 -5.01
N ASP A 95 3.95 -25.06 -3.99
CA ASP A 95 4.70 -26.28 -3.73
C ASP A 95 3.94 -27.25 -2.81
N THR A 96 4.62 -28.31 -2.38
CA THR A 96 4.05 -29.34 -1.49
C THR A 96 3.81 -28.85 -0.06
N GLU A 97 4.37 -27.71 0.33
CA GLU A 97 4.19 -27.07 1.64
C GLU A 97 3.18 -25.91 1.60
N ASP A 98 2.45 -25.74 0.48
CA ASP A 98 1.53 -24.63 0.23
C ASP A 98 2.22 -23.25 0.21
N ARG A 99 3.53 -23.22 -0.05
CA ARG A 99 4.24 -21.96 -0.26
C ARG A 99 3.98 -21.45 -1.67
N LEU A 100 3.76 -20.15 -1.78
CA LEU A 100 3.60 -19.45 -3.04
C LEU A 100 4.96 -19.03 -3.59
N TRP A 101 5.15 -19.31 -4.87
CA TRP A 101 6.35 -18.97 -5.62
C TRP A 101 5.99 -18.10 -6.81
N LEU A 102 6.81 -17.08 -7.07
CA LEU A 102 6.62 -16.20 -8.22
C LEU A 102 7.15 -16.86 -9.49
N THR A 103 6.35 -16.88 -10.56
CA THR A 103 6.78 -17.37 -11.88
C THR A 103 7.43 -16.25 -12.71
N GLU A 104 8.06 -16.59 -13.83
CA GLU A 104 8.58 -15.59 -14.77
C GLU A 104 7.46 -14.73 -15.37
N GLU A 105 6.29 -15.31 -15.65
CA GLU A 105 5.06 -14.60 -16.03
C GLU A 105 4.62 -13.63 -14.92
N GLY A 106 4.60 -14.10 -13.67
CA GLY A 106 4.24 -13.29 -12.51
C GLY A 106 5.19 -12.12 -12.30
N GLU A 107 6.50 -12.35 -12.46
CA GLU A 107 7.52 -11.30 -12.36
C GLU A 107 7.35 -10.23 -13.46
N ARG A 108 7.11 -10.64 -14.71
CA ARG A 108 6.79 -9.70 -15.79
C ARG A 108 5.55 -8.87 -15.47
N ALA A 109 4.47 -9.51 -15.02
CA ALA A 109 3.24 -8.82 -14.63
C ALA A 109 3.48 -7.83 -13.48
N ARG A 110 4.26 -8.22 -12.47
CA ARG A 110 4.65 -7.37 -11.33
C ARG A 110 5.42 -6.13 -11.78
N LEU A 111 6.39 -6.30 -12.67
CA LEU A 111 7.18 -5.20 -13.24
C LEU A 111 6.32 -4.25 -14.07
N ASP A 112 5.42 -4.78 -14.90
CA ASP A 112 4.50 -3.96 -15.68
C ASP A 112 3.54 -3.16 -14.80
N LEU A 113 3.04 -3.75 -13.72
CA LEU A 113 2.23 -3.03 -12.73
C LEU A 113 3.06 -1.94 -12.02
N LYS A 114 4.31 -2.25 -11.64
CA LYS A 114 5.23 -1.31 -10.97
C LYS A 114 5.55 -0.09 -11.82
N ARG A 115 5.56 -0.21 -13.16
CA ARG A 115 5.79 0.92 -14.08
C ARG A 115 4.75 2.05 -13.95
N ASN A 116 3.60 1.79 -13.33
CA ASN A 116 2.58 2.82 -13.09
C ASN A 116 2.87 3.69 -11.87
N ALA A 117 3.72 3.26 -10.94
CA ALA A 117 3.97 3.96 -9.68
C ALA A 117 4.46 5.43 -9.87
N PRO A 118 5.35 5.74 -10.83
CA PRO A 118 5.75 7.13 -11.09
C PRO A 118 4.59 8.03 -11.53
N ALA A 119 3.67 7.52 -12.35
CA ALA A 119 2.52 8.30 -12.82
C ALA A 119 1.51 8.57 -11.69
N ILE A 120 1.23 7.57 -10.86
CA ILE A 120 0.39 7.73 -9.65
C ILE A 120 1.01 8.77 -8.72
N ARG A 121 2.33 8.68 -8.48
CA ARG A 121 3.06 9.65 -7.67
C ARG A 121 2.98 11.06 -8.26
N ALA A 122 3.19 11.21 -9.57
CA ALA A 122 3.15 12.52 -10.22
C ALA A 122 1.77 13.19 -10.07
N ALA A 123 0.69 12.44 -10.27
CA ALA A 123 -0.67 12.95 -10.07
C ALA A 123 -0.93 13.38 -8.63
N LEU A 124 -0.50 12.59 -7.64
CA LEU A 124 -0.65 12.92 -6.21
C LEU A 124 0.22 14.11 -5.77
N HIS A 125 1.26 14.45 -6.53
CA HIS A 125 2.19 15.56 -6.27
C HIS A 125 1.87 16.81 -7.10
N GLU A 126 0.86 16.78 -7.97
CA GLU A 126 0.52 17.91 -8.84
C GLU A 126 0.25 19.17 -8.01
N GLY A 127 0.93 20.27 -8.36
CA GLY A 127 0.81 21.55 -7.65
C GLY A 127 1.51 21.62 -6.29
N ILE A 128 2.26 20.59 -5.89
CA ILE A 128 3.03 20.56 -4.64
C ILE A 128 4.52 20.75 -4.94
N ALA A 129 5.12 21.80 -4.38
CA ALA A 129 6.57 21.98 -4.47
C ALA A 129 7.31 20.89 -3.67
N ASP A 130 8.44 20.41 -4.19
CA ASP A 130 9.26 19.38 -3.54
C ASP A 130 9.68 19.80 -2.12
N ALA A 131 10.01 21.07 -1.90
CA ALA A 131 10.38 21.60 -0.60
C ALA A 131 9.23 21.50 0.43
N ASP A 132 7.99 21.75 0.00
CA ASP A 132 6.81 21.67 0.85
C ASP A 132 6.45 20.22 1.17
N TYR A 133 6.55 19.33 0.18
CA TYR A 133 6.37 17.89 0.38
C TYR A 133 7.39 17.33 1.37
N VAL A 134 8.68 17.65 1.18
CA VAL A 134 9.76 17.21 2.08
C VAL A 134 9.55 17.77 3.49
N THR A 135 9.14 19.03 3.63
CA THR A 135 8.83 19.64 4.92
C THR A 135 7.67 18.93 5.60
N THR A 136 6.59 18.64 4.86
CA THR A 136 5.43 17.91 5.36
C THR A 136 5.81 16.52 5.88
N LEU A 137 6.61 15.75 5.12
CA LEU A 137 7.09 14.44 5.57
C LEU A 137 7.95 14.54 6.83
N LYS A 138 8.83 15.53 6.94
CA LYS A 138 9.64 15.74 8.15
C LYS A 138 8.77 16.02 9.38
N VAL A 139 7.72 16.82 9.23
CA VAL A 139 6.76 17.11 10.31
C VAL A 139 6.01 15.84 10.70
N LEU A 140 5.44 15.10 9.74
CA LEU A 140 4.73 13.84 10.01
C LEU A 140 5.62 12.82 10.71
N ARG A 141 6.87 12.64 10.26
CA ARG A 141 7.86 11.77 10.92
C ARG A 141 8.16 12.18 12.36
N ARG A 142 8.18 13.49 12.66
CA ARG A 142 8.33 13.96 14.04
C ARG A 142 7.07 13.68 14.86
N MET A 143 5.87 13.88 14.29
CA MET A 143 4.61 13.58 14.96
C MET A 143 4.49 12.09 15.31
N ILE A 144 4.83 11.19 14.37
CA ILE A 144 4.84 9.73 14.60
C ILE A 144 5.74 9.37 15.79
N ARG A 145 6.98 9.89 15.80
CA ARG A 145 7.92 9.68 16.92
C ARG A 145 7.40 10.23 18.24
N ASN A 146 6.80 11.43 18.25
CA ASN A 146 6.22 12.01 19.46
C ASN A 146 5.04 11.19 20.00
N ALA A 147 4.31 10.49 19.13
CA ALA A 147 3.24 9.58 19.49
C ALA A 147 3.72 8.17 19.89
N GLY A 148 5.04 7.93 19.96
CA GLY A 148 5.62 6.62 20.27
C GLY A 148 5.60 5.62 19.10
N GLY A 149 5.24 6.06 17.89
CA GLY A 149 5.29 5.24 16.69
C GLY A 149 6.71 5.09 16.14
N SER A 150 6.96 3.97 15.47
CA SER A 150 8.19 3.75 14.70
C SER A 150 8.05 4.31 13.29
N VAL A 151 9.12 4.91 12.78
CA VAL A 151 9.26 5.26 11.36
C VAL A 151 10.35 4.34 10.83
N ALA A 152 9.96 3.33 10.04
CA ALA A 152 10.90 2.48 9.31
C ALA A 152 11.65 3.27 8.23
#